data_AF-A0A3D1T452-F1
#
_entry.id   AF-A0A3D1T452-F1
#
_cell.length_a   1.000
_cell.length_b   1.000
_cell.length_c   1.000
_cell.angle_alpha   90.00
_cell.angle_beta   90.00
_cell.angle_gamma   90.00
#
_symmetry.space_group_name_H-M   'P 1'
#
loop_
_entity.id
_entity.type
_entity.pdbx_description
1 polymer ?
#
loop_
_entity_poly.entity_id
_entity_poly.type
_entity_poly.pdbx_seq_one_letter_code
_entity_poly.pdbx_strand_id
1 'polypeptide(L)'
;MAGQGERGTDALSALTADIAAQSSAQSSTQNGNQKSGVDIFADLRFEREKSRSRKQELFANISEDPESASDLKNAAQQELWRLTRLTALEDELEGILRARGYQPVIVLLQDRNATVLVGQNSLKDAEVSDIAGIITRITGIPGEGIRIYEKRPSD
;
A
#
# COMPACT_ATOMS: atom_id res chain seq x y z
N MET A 1 -45.21 9.48 -19.05
CA MET A 1 -44.85 10.15 -17.79
C MET A 1 -43.53 9.54 -17.34
N ALA A 2 -42.40 10.12 -17.73
CA ALA A 2 -41.07 9.61 -17.42
C ALA A 2 -40.46 10.50 -16.34
N GLY A 3 -40.40 10.00 -15.11
CA GLY A 3 -39.79 10.66 -13.96
C GLY A 3 -38.52 9.91 -13.58
N GLN A 4 -37.39 10.57 -13.79
CA GLN A 4 -36.03 10.12 -13.52
C GLN A 4 -35.82 9.86 -12.02
N GLY A 5 -35.11 8.78 -11.70
CA GLY A 5 -34.70 8.41 -10.35
C GLY A 5 -33.32 7.76 -10.32
N GLU A 6 -32.39 8.21 -11.19
CA GLU A 6 -30.99 7.77 -11.22
C GLU A 6 -30.09 8.94 -10.82
N ARG A 7 -30.01 9.27 -9.52
CA ARG A 7 -29.15 10.36 -9.01
C ARG A 7 -28.26 9.98 -7.82
N GLY A 8 -28.11 8.69 -7.52
CA GLY A 8 -27.29 8.23 -6.38
C GLY A 8 -25.90 7.70 -6.75
N THR A 9 -25.70 7.18 -7.96
CA THR A 9 -24.50 6.41 -8.34
C THR A 9 -23.43 7.22 -9.07
N ASP A 10 -23.76 8.41 -9.57
CA ASP A 10 -22.82 9.22 -10.35
C ASP A 10 -21.83 10.01 -9.49
N ALA A 11 -22.17 10.31 -8.23
CA ALA A 11 -21.30 11.10 -7.36
C ALA A 11 -20.05 10.31 -6.91
N LEU A 12 -20.19 9.02 -6.60
CA LEU A 12 -19.06 8.13 -6.24
C LEU A 12 -18.15 7.84 -7.45
N SER A 13 -18.74 7.72 -8.64
CA SER A 13 -18.03 7.55 -9.91
C SER A 13 -17.21 8.78 -10.28
N ALA A 14 -17.78 9.98 -10.11
CA ALA A 14 -17.12 11.24 -10.40
C ALA A 14 -15.95 11.53 -9.44
N LEU A 15 -16.09 11.21 -8.15
CA LEU A 15 -15.03 11.37 -7.17
C LEU A 15 -13.85 10.41 -7.41
N THR A 16 -14.15 9.20 -7.91
CA THR A 16 -13.15 8.20 -8.28
C THR A 16 -12.37 8.61 -9.54
N ALA A 17 -13.03 9.28 -10.49
CA ALA A 17 -12.39 9.79 -11.70
C ALA A 17 -11.44 10.97 -11.44
N ASP A 18 -11.76 11.85 -10.48
CA ASP A 18 -10.91 13.00 -10.14
C ASP A 18 -9.62 12.57 -9.40
N ILE A 19 -9.71 11.52 -8.57
CA ILE A 19 -8.53 10.89 -7.92
C ILE A 19 -7.58 10.26 -8.95
N ALA A 20 -8.12 9.65 -10.02
CA ALA A 20 -7.33 9.09 -11.11
C ALA A 20 -6.68 10.18 -11.98
N ALA A 21 -7.40 11.28 -12.25
CA ALA A 21 -6.88 12.40 -13.02
C ALA A 21 -5.77 13.16 -12.29
N GLN A 22 -5.91 13.40 -10.97
CA GLN A 22 -4.88 14.11 -10.20
C GLN A 22 -3.61 13.27 -9.97
N SER A 23 -3.72 11.94 -9.97
CA SER A 23 -2.55 11.04 -9.93
C SER A 23 -1.73 11.09 -11.24
N SER A 24 -2.37 11.42 -12.36
CA SER A 24 -1.73 11.50 -13.69
C SER A 24 -1.05 12.85 -13.97
N ALA A 25 -1.40 13.91 -13.24
CA ALA A 25 -0.89 15.27 -13.48
C ALA A 25 0.44 15.58 -12.74
N GLN A 26 0.91 14.72 -11.83
CA GLN A 26 2.20 14.88 -11.15
C GLN A 26 3.32 13.99 -11.71
N SER A 27 3.04 13.19 -12.73
CA SER A 27 4.02 12.33 -13.41
C SER A 27 4.56 12.96 -14.70
N SER A 28 4.89 14.26 -14.68
CA SER A 28 5.58 14.91 -15.78
C SER A 28 6.65 15.88 -15.30
N THR A 29 7.75 15.32 -14.78
CA THR A 29 9.09 15.88 -14.94
C THR A 29 10.03 14.71 -15.22
N GLN A 30 10.39 14.52 -16.49
CA GLN A 30 11.56 13.76 -16.87
C GLN A 30 12.79 14.45 -16.27
N ASN A 31 13.56 13.74 -15.46
CA ASN A 31 14.98 14.03 -15.35
C ASN A 31 15.72 12.70 -15.38
N GLY A 32 16.44 12.46 -16.48
CA GLY A 32 17.35 11.34 -16.63
C GLY A 32 18.53 11.54 -15.70
N ASN A 33 18.42 11.00 -14.49
CA ASN A 33 19.56 10.80 -13.63
C ASN A 33 19.32 9.49 -12.89
N GLN A 34 20.31 8.60 -12.99
CA GLN A 34 20.36 7.31 -12.31
C GLN A 34 20.01 7.51 -10.82
N LYS A 35 18.72 7.33 -10.46
CA LYS A 35 18.29 7.29 -9.06
C LYS A 35 18.92 6.04 -8.47
N SER A 36 20.04 6.25 -7.79
CA SER A 36 20.72 5.24 -6.99
C SER A 36 19.66 4.49 -6.19
N GLY A 37 19.70 3.16 -6.13
CA GLY A 37 18.59 2.36 -5.58
C GLY A 37 18.07 2.81 -4.20
N VAL A 38 18.90 3.45 -3.36
CA VAL A 38 18.48 4.06 -2.09
C VAL A 38 17.38 5.13 -2.28
N ASP A 39 17.44 5.90 -3.36
CA ASP A 39 16.49 6.97 -3.70
C ASP A 39 15.11 6.39 -4.06
N ILE A 40 15.06 5.26 -4.77
CA ILE A 40 13.79 4.58 -5.12
C ILE A 40 13.08 4.05 -3.86
N PHE A 41 13.83 3.49 -2.90
CA PHE A 41 13.24 3.03 -1.63
C PHE A 41 12.77 4.21 -0.77
N ALA A 42 13.49 5.34 -0.79
CA ALA A 42 13.08 6.55 -0.10
C ALA A 42 11.79 7.13 -0.71
N ASP A 43 11.73 7.25 -2.03
CA ASP A 43 10.54 7.68 -2.76
C ASP A 43 9.34 6.77 -2.48
N LEU A 44 9.53 5.45 -2.54
CA LEU A 44 8.46 4.49 -2.32
C LEU A 44 7.92 4.59 -0.89
N ARG A 45 8.80 4.76 0.10
CA ARG A 45 8.39 4.98 1.50
C ARG A 45 7.62 6.28 1.64
N PHE A 46 8.09 7.35 1.01
CA PHE A 46 7.43 8.65 1.05
C PHE A 46 6.02 8.58 0.42
N GLU A 47 5.90 8.00 -0.77
CA GLU A 47 4.59 7.88 -1.43
C GLU A 47 3.64 6.95 -0.67
N ARG A 48 4.16 5.86 -0.08
CA ARG A 48 3.39 4.98 0.82
C ARG A 48 2.84 5.78 2.01
N GLU A 49 3.70 6.53 2.68
CA GLU A 49 3.30 7.29 3.87
C GLU A 49 2.29 8.38 3.51
N LYS A 50 2.54 9.13 2.43
CA LYS A 50 1.58 10.11 1.90
C LYS A 50 0.24 9.48 1.53
N SER A 51 0.24 8.29 0.93
CA SER A 51 -0.99 7.54 0.63
C SER A 51 -1.71 7.11 1.92
N ARG A 52 -0.97 6.64 2.91
CA ARG A 52 -1.48 6.20 4.21
C ARG A 52 -2.12 7.36 4.98
N SER A 53 -1.43 8.49 5.10
CA SER A 53 -1.97 9.67 5.80
C SER A 53 -3.28 10.15 5.16
N ARG A 54 -3.34 10.24 3.83
CA ARG A 54 -4.58 10.62 3.10
C ARG A 54 -5.75 9.66 3.39
N LYS A 55 -5.49 8.35 3.43
CA LYS A 55 -6.52 7.35 3.72
C LYS A 55 -6.98 7.43 5.17
N GLN A 56 -6.05 7.58 6.11
CA GLN A 56 -6.38 7.72 7.53
C GLN A 56 -7.22 8.96 7.79
N GLU A 57 -6.83 10.10 7.21
CA GLU A 57 -7.57 11.35 7.31
C GLU A 57 -8.98 11.21 6.73
N LEU A 58 -9.13 10.61 5.54
CA LEU A 58 -10.44 10.37 4.93
C LEU A 58 -11.35 9.54 5.84
N PHE A 59 -10.86 8.39 6.34
CA PHE A 59 -11.67 7.52 7.18
C PHE A 59 -11.94 8.12 8.56
N ALA A 60 -11.02 8.90 9.13
CA ALA A 60 -11.24 9.65 10.37
C ALA A 60 -12.35 10.69 10.19
N ASN A 61 -12.28 11.50 9.12
CA ASN A 61 -13.29 12.51 8.80
C ASN A 61 -14.68 11.90 8.65
N ILE A 62 -14.80 10.77 7.95
CA ILE A 62 -16.08 10.06 7.80
C ILE A 62 -16.59 9.51 9.15
N SER A 63 -15.68 9.02 9.98
CA SER A 63 -16.03 8.44 11.29
C SER A 63 -16.50 9.50 12.29
N GLU A 64 -15.97 10.71 12.18
CA GLU A 64 -16.24 11.84 13.09
C GLU A 64 -17.37 12.74 12.59
N ASP A 65 -17.70 12.72 11.30
CA ASP A 65 -18.76 13.54 10.72
C ASP A 65 -20.15 13.21 11.31
N PRO A 66 -20.80 14.11 12.07
CA PRO A 66 -22.09 13.85 12.67
C PRO A 66 -23.19 13.54 11.66
N GLU A 67 -23.10 14.05 10.42
CA GLU A 67 -24.12 13.88 9.37
C GLU A 67 -24.00 12.54 8.62
N SER A 68 -22.86 11.87 8.73
CA SER A 68 -22.63 10.57 8.11
C SER A 68 -23.52 9.48 8.73
N ALA A 69 -24.05 8.60 7.86
CA ALA A 69 -24.87 7.46 8.27
C ALA A 69 -24.09 6.50 9.18
N SER A 70 -24.78 5.86 10.14
CA SER A 70 -24.13 4.96 11.11
C SER A 70 -23.36 3.82 10.45
N ASP A 71 -23.88 3.25 9.36
CA ASP A 71 -23.21 2.16 8.65
C ASP A 71 -21.92 2.62 7.99
N LEU A 72 -21.91 3.85 7.45
CA LEU A 72 -20.74 4.45 6.83
C LEU A 72 -19.65 4.76 7.87
N LYS A 73 -20.05 5.26 9.04
CA LYS A 73 -19.14 5.44 10.20
C LYS A 73 -18.52 4.13 10.64
N ASN A 74 -19.33 3.09 10.80
CA ASN A 74 -18.86 1.77 11.20
C ASN A 74 -17.88 1.18 10.18
N ALA A 75 -18.16 1.33 8.88
CA ALA A 75 -17.26 0.90 7.82
C ALA A 75 -15.92 1.67 7.86
N ALA A 76 -15.96 2.99 8.03
CA ALA A 76 -14.76 3.81 8.12
C ALA A 76 -13.89 3.46 9.35
N GLN A 77 -14.53 3.19 10.50
CA GLN A 77 -13.82 2.71 11.69
C GLN A 77 -13.17 1.34 11.46
N GLN A 78 -13.88 0.40 10.81
CA GLN A 78 -13.31 -0.91 10.47
C GLN A 78 -12.09 -0.76 9.55
N GLU A 79 -12.15 0.14 8.57
CA GLU A 79 -11.02 0.44 7.69
C GLU A 79 -9.84 1.07 8.45
N LEU A 80 -10.08 1.97 9.40
CA LEU A 80 -9.03 2.52 10.27
C LEU A 80 -8.32 1.41 11.07
N TRP A 81 -9.10 0.53 11.71
CA TRP A 81 -8.56 -0.61 12.44
C TRP A 81 -7.75 -1.54 11.53
N ARG A 82 -8.26 -1.81 10.32
CA ARG A 82 -7.58 -2.64 9.32
C ARG A 82 -6.25 -2.02 8.88
N LEU A 83 -6.25 -0.74 8.49
CA LEU A 83 -5.03 -0.02 8.10
C LEU A 83 -3.99 0.00 9.23
N THR A 84 -4.43 0.22 10.46
CA THR A 84 -3.56 0.22 11.64
C THR A 84 -2.91 -1.13 11.84
N ARG A 85 -3.69 -2.22 11.76
CA ARG A 85 -3.18 -3.59 11.88
C ARG A 85 -2.19 -3.94 10.77
N LEU A 86 -2.51 -3.62 9.52
CA LEU A 86 -1.61 -3.89 8.39
C LEU A 86 -0.29 -3.14 8.54
N THR A 87 -0.35 -1.88 8.96
CA THR A 87 0.84 -1.06 9.21
C THR A 87 1.75 -1.68 10.26
N ALA A 88 1.19 -2.11 11.39
CA ALA A 88 1.98 -2.76 12.45
C ALA A 88 2.64 -4.06 11.98
N LEU A 89 1.94 -4.87 11.17
CA LEU A 89 2.48 -6.09 10.60
C LEU A 89 3.58 -5.82 9.56
N GLU A 90 3.43 -4.78 8.72
CA GLU A 90 4.47 -4.35 7.80
C GLU A 90 5.75 -3.94 8.55
N ASP A 91 5.62 -3.15 9.61
CA ASP A 91 6.75 -2.68 10.41
C ASP A 91 7.46 -3.85 11.13
N GLU A 92 6.69 -4.80 11.68
CA GLU A 92 7.22 -6.02 12.30
C GLU A 92 7.99 -6.87 11.28
N LEU A 93 7.40 -7.10 10.10
CA LEU A 93 8.03 -7.86 9.02
C LEU A 93 9.30 -7.19 8.52
N GLU A 94 9.26 -5.88 8.26
CA GLU A 94 10.45 -5.12 7.87
C GLU A 94 11.54 -5.16 8.96
N GLY A 95 11.16 -5.15 10.23
CA GLY A 95 12.09 -5.33 11.35
C GLY A 95 12.78 -6.70 11.33
N ILE A 96 12.00 -7.77 11.19
CA ILE A 96 12.51 -9.16 11.16
C ILE A 96 13.38 -9.39 9.93
N LEU A 97 12.95 -8.93 8.75
CA LEU A 97 13.70 -9.09 7.51
C LEU A 97 15.04 -8.31 7.56
N ARG A 98 15.05 -7.09 8.12
CA ARG A 98 16.30 -6.36 8.36
C ARG A 98 17.23 -7.09 9.31
N ALA A 99 16.71 -7.64 10.41
CA ALA A 99 17.49 -8.39 11.38
C ALA A 99 18.16 -9.65 10.76
N ARG A 100 17.57 -10.19 9.68
CA ARG A 100 18.14 -11.30 8.90
C ARG A 100 19.14 -10.86 7.81
N GLY A 101 19.35 -9.56 7.63
CA GLY A 101 20.29 -9.01 6.63
C GLY A 101 19.64 -8.59 5.31
N TYR A 102 18.31 -8.65 5.19
CA TYR A 102 17.60 -8.13 4.02
C TYR A 102 17.41 -6.61 4.16
N GLN A 103 18.34 -5.82 3.61
CA GLN A 103 18.27 -4.36 3.67
C GLN A 103 18.82 -3.69 2.39
N PRO A 104 18.18 -2.60 1.91
CA PRO A 104 16.89 -2.06 2.34
C PRO A 104 15.72 -3.01 2.02
N VAL A 105 14.67 -3.02 2.85
CA VAL A 105 13.46 -3.81 2.62
C VAL A 105 12.23 -2.93 2.84
N ILE A 106 11.21 -3.16 2.02
CA ILE A 106 9.88 -2.57 2.16
C ILE A 106 8.87 -3.70 2.03
N VAL A 107 7.94 -3.75 2.97
CA VAL A 107 6.81 -4.70 2.94
C VAL A 107 5.52 -3.89 2.76
N LEU A 108 4.67 -4.39 1.87
CA LEU A 108 3.35 -3.84 1.57
C LEU A 108 2.34 -4.97 1.73
N LEU A 109 1.46 -4.84 2.71
CA LEU A 109 0.40 -5.80 2.95
C LEU A 109 -0.94 -5.27 2.43
N GLN A 110 -1.69 -6.16 1.80
CA GLN A 110 -3.10 -5.98 1.49
C GLN A 110 -3.86 -7.19 2.03
N ASP A 111 -5.18 -7.20 1.88
CA ASP A 111 -6.04 -8.17 2.58
C ASP A 111 -5.72 -9.63 2.29
N ARG A 112 -5.26 -9.94 1.07
CA ARG A 112 -4.95 -11.32 0.63
C ARG A 112 -3.62 -11.45 -0.09
N ASN A 113 -2.83 -10.38 -0.11
CA ASN A 113 -1.56 -10.39 -0.81
C ASN A 113 -0.50 -9.60 -0.03
N ALA A 114 0.74 -9.99 -0.25
CA ALA A 114 1.90 -9.31 0.29
C ALA A 114 2.85 -9.00 -0.87
N THR A 115 3.37 -7.80 -0.91
CA THR A 115 4.43 -7.40 -1.81
C THR A 115 5.65 -7.02 -1.00
N VAL A 116 6.79 -7.62 -1.33
CA VAL A 116 8.07 -7.37 -0.67
C VAL A 116 9.03 -6.84 -1.70
N LEU A 117 9.70 -5.75 -1.38
CA LEU A 117 10.80 -5.22 -2.17
C LEU A 117 12.08 -5.34 -1.35
N VAL A 118 13.07 -6.06 -1.88
CA VAL A 118 14.38 -6.26 -1.24
C VAL A 118 15.46 -5.59 -2.07
N GLY A 119 16.26 -4.75 -1.42
CA GLY A 119 17.31 -3.93 -2.04
C GLY A 119 18.60 -4.66 -2.35
N GLN A 120 18.57 -5.99 -2.40
CA GLN A 120 19.69 -6.81 -2.82
C GLN A 120 19.66 -6.99 -4.34
N ASN A 121 20.85 -7.09 -4.96
CA ASN A 121 20.99 -7.19 -6.41
C ASN A 121 20.55 -8.55 -6.97
N SER A 122 20.57 -9.59 -6.13
CA SER A 122 20.13 -10.93 -6.50
C SER A 122 19.68 -11.66 -5.26
N LEU A 123 18.51 -12.28 -5.31
CA LEU A 123 18.01 -13.21 -4.30
C LEU A 123 18.15 -14.65 -4.81
N LYS A 124 18.67 -15.53 -3.96
CA LYS A 124 18.66 -16.98 -4.20
C LYS A 124 17.28 -17.54 -3.91
N ASP A 125 16.92 -18.66 -4.56
CA ASP A 125 15.64 -19.35 -4.32
C ASP A 125 15.41 -19.68 -2.82
N ALA A 126 16.49 -20.02 -2.10
CA ALA A 126 16.44 -20.27 -0.67
C ALA A 126 16.08 -19.00 0.14
N GLU A 127 16.56 -17.83 -0.27
CA GLU A 127 16.24 -16.54 0.38
C GLU A 127 14.81 -16.13 0.06
N VAL A 128 14.36 -16.32 -1.18
CA VAL A 128 12.95 -16.10 -1.58
C VAL A 128 12.01 -16.98 -0.76
N SER A 129 12.35 -18.26 -0.62
CA SER A 129 11.57 -19.22 0.19
C SER A 129 11.55 -18.85 1.67
N ASP A 130 12.68 -18.40 2.23
CA ASP A 130 12.78 -17.94 3.62
C ASP A 130 11.90 -16.71 3.87
N ILE A 131 11.98 -15.69 3.00
CA ILE A 131 11.16 -14.48 3.08
C ILE A 131 9.66 -14.84 3.00
N ALA A 132 9.26 -15.66 2.03
CA ALA A 132 7.87 -16.10 1.87
C ALA A 132 7.39 -16.88 3.10
N GLY A 133 8.24 -17.73 3.69
CA GLY A 133 7.93 -18.49 4.90
C GLY A 133 7.69 -17.60 6.12
N ILE A 134 8.52 -16.56 6.31
CA ILE A 134 8.35 -15.58 7.40
C ILE A 134 6.99 -14.87 7.27
N ILE A 135 6.69 -14.36 6.08
CA ILE A 135 5.45 -13.61 5.82
C ILE A 135 4.24 -14.52 6.02
N THR A 136 4.27 -15.74 5.49
CA THR A 136 3.19 -16.72 5.68
C THR A 136 2.95 -16.98 7.17
N ARG A 137 4.02 -17.16 7.96
CA ARG A 137 3.90 -17.45 9.39
C ARG A 137 3.29 -16.31 10.21
N ILE A 138 3.58 -15.06 9.86
CA ILE A 138 3.16 -13.88 10.62
C ILE A 138 1.79 -13.39 10.18
N THR A 139 1.52 -13.40 8.87
CA THR A 139 0.30 -12.81 8.29
C THR A 139 -0.78 -13.83 7.97
N GLY A 140 -0.42 -15.11 7.82
CA GLY A 140 -1.31 -16.15 7.32
C GLY A 140 -1.58 -16.08 5.80
N ILE A 141 -0.98 -15.14 5.08
CA ILE A 141 -1.11 -15.03 3.62
C ILE A 141 -0.41 -16.24 2.97
N PRO A 142 -1.08 -17.01 2.10
CA PRO A 142 -0.46 -18.15 1.43
C PRO A 142 0.64 -17.67 0.47
N GLY A 143 1.64 -18.52 0.21
CA GLY A 143 2.76 -18.21 -0.68
C GLY A 143 2.34 -17.70 -2.06
N GLU A 144 1.22 -18.17 -2.60
CA GLU A 144 0.64 -17.73 -3.88
C GLU A 144 0.24 -16.24 -3.90
N GLY A 145 -0.08 -15.67 -2.73
CA GLY A 145 -0.40 -14.26 -2.55
C GLY A 145 0.84 -13.39 -2.29
N ILE A 146 2.04 -13.98 -2.22
CA ILE A 146 3.27 -13.27 -1.88
C ILE A 146 4.07 -13.00 -3.15
N ARG A 147 4.40 -11.73 -3.40
CA ARG A 147 5.25 -11.30 -4.51
C ARG A 147 6.52 -10.67 -3.94
N ILE A 148 7.66 -11.19 -4.34
CA ILE A 148 8.97 -10.71 -3.89
C ILE A 148 9.70 -10.13 -5.11
N TYR A 149 10.12 -8.88 -5.00
CA TYR A 149 10.88 -8.18 -6.02
C TYR A 149 12.27 -7.86 -5.46
N GLU A 150 13.29 -8.18 -6.23
CA GLU A 150 14.67 -7.74 -5.98
C GLU A 150 14.93 -6.39 -6.66
N LYS A 151 15.97 -5.69 -6.20
CA LYS A 151 16.41 -4.48 -6.86
C LYS A 151 17.00 -4.87 -8.21
N ARG A 152 16.43 -4.33 -9.31
CA ARG A 152 17.05 -4.48 -10.63
C ARG A 152 18.49 -3.94 -10.59
N PRO A 153 19.48 -4.70 -11.07
CA PRO A 153 20.82 -4.18 -11.22
C PRO A 153 20.76 -2.94 -12.13
N SER A 154 21.35 -1.85 -11.66
CA SER A 154 21.63 -0.69 -12.50
C SER A 154 22.78 -1.10 -13.41
N ASP A 155 22.49 -1.30 -14.70
CA ASP A 155 23.49 -1.48 -15.77
C ASP A 155 24.19 -0.14 -16.06
#